data_AF-A0A9P6NE78-F1
#
_entry.id   AF-A0A9P6NE78-F1
#
_cell.length_a   1.000
_cell.length_b   1.000
_cell.length_c   1.000
_cell.angle_alpha   90.00
_cell.angle_beta   90.00
_cell.angle_gamma   90.00
#
_symmetry.space_group_name_H-M   'P 1'
#
loop_
_entity.id
_entity.type
_entity.pdbx_description
1 polymer ?
#
loop_
_entity_poly.entity_id
_entity_poly.type
_entity_poly.pdbx_seq_one_letter_code
_entity_poly.pdbx_strand_id
1 'polypeptide(L)'
;MLGQTLNKTQENDLKNITRKFHKAFALGDVKIGTVKNHEVEIKLTVEKPYPPILRKAAYPASPRNRVEIERHIKELVEYGILRKVGANEELEVTSPVVVAWHNNKS
;
A
#
# COMPACT_ATOMS: atom_id res chain seq x y z
N MET A 1 13.56 28.17 -6.27
CA MET A 1 13.97 27.85 -7.66
C MET A 1 12.82 28.23 -8.56
N LEU A 2 13.02 29.27 -9.38
CA LEU A 2 11.99 29.81 -10.28
C LEU A 2 11.60 28.73 -11.30
N GLY A 3 10.30 28.42 -11.36
CA GLY A 3 9.74 27.48 -12.33
C GLY A 3 9.94 28.02 -13.75
N GLN A 4 10.87 27.42 -14.49
CA GLN A 4 10.98 27.68 -15.91
C GLN A 4 9.83 26.99 -16.64
N THR A 5 9.06 27.76 -17.39
CA THR A 5 8.01 27.25 -18.27
C THR A 5 8.67 26.43 -19.37
N LEU A 6 8.27 25.17 -19.51
CA LEU A 6 8.75 24.29 -20.58
C LEU A 6 8.37 24.88 -21.94
N ASN A 7 9.28 24.81 -22.90
CA ASN A 7 8.91 25.12 -24.28
C ASN A 7 8.11 23.95 -24.89
N LYS A 8 7.40 24.20 -26.01
CA LYS A 8 6.52 23.19 -26.64
C LYS A 8 7.25 21.89 -27.01
N THR A 9 8.53 21.98 -27.39
CA THR A 9 9.33 20.81 -27.73
C THR A 9 9.60 19.98 -26.48
N GLN A 10 10.05 20.61 -25.40
CA GLN A 10 10.29 19.95 -24.12
C GLN A 10 9.01 19.32 -23.53
N GLU A 11 7.86 20.00 -23.64
CA GLU A 11 6.58 19.42 -23.23
C GLU A 11 6.22 18.17 -24.03
N ASN A 12 6.42 18.20 -25.34
CA ASN A 12 6.17 17.06 -26.21
C ASN A 12 7.13 15.91 -25.92
N ASP A 13 8.41 16.20 -25.69
CA ASP A 13 9.40 15.20 -25.31
C ASP A 13 9.05 14.55 -23.97
N LEU A 14 8.63 15.34 -22.99
CA LEU A 14 8.19 14.84 -21.68
C LEU A 14 6.97 13.93 -21.83
N LYS A 15 5.96 14.34 -22.60
CA LYS A 15 4.77 13.52 -22.90
C LYS A 15 5.14 12.23 -23.62
N ASN A 16 6.09 12.27 -24.54
CA ASN A 16 6.57 11.10 -25.26
C ASN A 16 7.30 10.13 -24.33
N ILE A 17 8.16 10.64 -23.44
CA ILE A 17 8.88 9.83 -22.44
C ILE A 17 7.90 9.20 -21.46
N THR A 18 6.99 9.97 -20.87
CA THR A 18 6.02 9.46 -19.88
C THR A 18 5.08 8.44 -20.49
N ARG A 19 4.65 8.63 -21.74
CA ARG A 19 3.85 7.64 -22.46
C ARG A 19 4.65 6.38 -22.82
N LYS A 20 5.86 6.55 -23.36
CA LYS A 20 6.74 5.43 -23.76
C LYS A 20 7.10 4.55 -22.56
N PHE A 21 7.39 5.16 -21.42
CA PHE A 21 7.82 4.48 -20.21
C PHE A 21 6.74 4.49 -19.11
N HIS A 22 5.45 4.57 -19.45
CA HIS A 22 4.36 4.72 -18.46
C HIS A 22 4.40 3.67 -17.34
N LYS A 23 4.85 2.44 -17.63
CA LYS A 23 5.01 1.36 -16.65
C LYS A 23 6.13 1.57 -15.62
N ALA A 24 7.08 2.47 -15.91
CA ALA A 24 8.16 2.83 -14.99
C ALA A 24 7.73 3.91 -14.00
N PHE A 25 6.57 4.55 -14.22
CA PHE A 25 6.01 5.53 -13.31
C PHE A 25 4.93 4.89 -12.44
N ALA A 26 4.85 5.29 -11.17
CA ALA A 26 3.80 4.87 -10.25
C ALA A 26 2.49 5.60 -10.57
N LEU A 27 1.89 5.28 -11.71
CA LEU A 27 0.57 5.74 -12.09
C LEU A 27 -0.49 4.91 -11.36
N GLY A 28 -1.54 5.58 -10.86
CA GLY A 28 -2.55 4.97 -9.98
C GLY A 28 -3.43 3.90 -10.63
N ASP A 29 -3.29 3.63 -11.92
CA ASP A 29 -3.99 2.60 -12.66
C ASP A 29 -3.20 1.28 -12.79
N VAL A 30 -1.94 1.25 -12.32
CA VAL A 30 -1.08 0.06 -12.37
C VAL A 30 -1.04 -0.63 -11.01
N LYS A 31 -1.34 -1.94 -10.99
CA LYS A 31 -1.17 -2.76 -9.78
C LYS A 31 0.29 -2.76 -9.34
N ILE A 32 0.52 -2.31 -8.11
CA ILE A 32 1.85 -2.23 -7.52
C ILE A 32 2.31 -3.63 -7.10
N GLY A 33 3.58 -3.95 -7.32
CA GLY A 33 4.19 -5.17 -6.75
C GLY A 33 4.01 -6.45 -7.57
N THR A 34 3.58 -6.38 -8.83
CA THR A 34 3.53 -7.55 -9.74
C THR A 34 4.90 -7.95 -10.31
N VAL A 35 5.96 -7.90 -9.49
CA VAL A 35 7.26 -8.48 -9.86
C VAL A 35 7.16 -9.98 -9.65
N LYS A 36 7.00 -10.72 -10.75
CA LYS A 36 6.95 -12.19 -10.74
C LYS A 36 8.25 -12.75 -10.14
N ASN A 37 8.14 -13.82 -9.34
CA ASN A 37 9.27 -14.53 -8.72
C ASN A 37 10.00 -13.74 -7.62
N HIS A 38 9.32 -12.82 -6.95
CA HIS A 38 9.84 -12.11 -5.77
C HIS A 38 9.01 -12.42 -4.51
N GLU A 39 8.41 -13.61 -4.45
CA GLU A 39 7.76 -14.08 -3.24
C GLU A 39 8.81 -14.29 -2.13
N VAL A 40 8.52 -13.81 -0.93
CA VAL A 40 9.40 -13.98 0.24
C VAL A 40 8.78 -15.03 1.14
N GLU A 41 9.52 -16.11 1.40
CA GLU A 41 9.16 -17.08 2.41
C GLU A 41 9.70 -16.60 3.78
N ILE A 42 8.78 -16.29 4.70
CA ILE A 42 9.12 -15.89 6.06
C ILE A 42 8.91 -17.09 6.99
N LYS A 43 10.01 -17.67 7.47
CA LYS A 43 9.96 -18.76 8.46
C LYS A 43 9.82 -18.21 9.88
N LEU A 44 8.80 -18.67 10.58
CA LEU A 44 8.61 -18.35 12.00
C LEU A 44 9.57 -19.18 12.87
N THR A 45 9.99 -18.59 13.99
CA THR A 45 10.83 -19.27 15.00
C THR A 45 10.02 -20.11 15.98
N VAL A 46 8.69 -20.13 15.84
CA VAL A 46 7.75 -20.86 16.69
C VAL A 46 6.80 -21.68 15.82
N GLU A 47 6.34 -22.82 16.35
CA GLU A 47 5.43 -23.74 15.68
C GLU A 47 4.02 -23.64 16.27
N LYS A 48 3.04 -24.25 15.59
CA LYS A 48 1.66 -24.32 16.09
C LYS A 48 1.56 -25.24 17.31
N PRO A 49 0.68 -24.94 18.28
CA PRO A 49 -0.22 -23.78 18.32
C PRO A 49 0.53 -22.48 18.64
N TYR A 50 0.23 -21.42 17.89
CA TYR A 50 0.88 -20.13 18.09
C TYR A 50 0.49 -19.49 19.44
N PRO A 51 1.42 -18.75 20.08
CA PRO A 51 1.15 -18.14 21.37
C PRO A 51 0.08 -17.05 21.26
N PRO A 52 -0.81 -16.89 22.27
CA PRO A 52 -1.90 -15.92 22.24
C PRO A 52 -1.47 -14.47 21.99
N ILE A 53 -0.21 -14.13 22.30
CA ILE A 53 0.37 -12.80 22.06
C ILE A 53 0.37 -12.40 20.57
N LEU A 54 0.32 -13.36 19.65
CA LEU A 54 0.22 -13.12 18.21
C LEU A 54 -1.21 -12.81 17.74
N ARG A 55 -2.22 -12.97 18.60
CA ARG A 55 -3.63 -12.65 18.33
C ARG A 55 -4.04 -11.39 19.08
N LYS A 56 -3.64 -10.22 18.58
CA LYS A 56 -4.00 -8.93 19.18
C LYS A 56 -5.27 -8.37 18.58
N ALA A 57 -6.16 -7.87 19.44
CA ALA A 57 -7.34 -7.12 19.02
C ALA A 57 -6.96 -5.78 18.39
N ALA A 58 -7.81 -5.28 17.50
CA ALA A 58 -7.66 -3.95 16.93
C ALA A 58 -7.89 -2.86 18.00
N TYR A 59 -7.11 -1.78 17.95
CA TYR A 59 -7.36 -0.62 18.80
C TYR A 59 -8.63 0.12 18.36
N PRO A 60 -9.38 0.72 19.30
CA PRO A 60 -10.51 1.56 18.96
C PRO A 60 -10.03 2.77 18.15
N ALA A 61 -10.67 3.00 17.00
CA ALA A 61 -10.40 4.13 16.13
C ALA A 61 -11.56 5.14 16.21
N SER A 62 -11.23 6.43 16.21
CA SER A 62 -12.23 7.50 16.12
C SER A 62 -13.00 7.42 14.79
N PRO A 63 -14.23 7.98 14.70
CA PRO A 63 -14.98 7.98 13.45
C PRO A 63 -14.20 8.56 12.27
N ARG A 64 -13.49 9.68 12.50
CA ARG A 64 -12.61 10.30 11.49
C ARG A 64 -11.50 9.35 11.03
N ASN A 65 -10.82 8.68 11.98
CA ASN A 65 -9.75 7.75 11.64
C ASN A 65 -10.29 6.55 10.86
N ARG A 66 -11.48 6.02 11.20
CA ARG A 66 -12.09 4.90 10.48
C ARG A 66 -12.34 5.22 9.02
N VAL A 67 -12.85 6.41 8.72
CA VAL A 67 -13.12 6.85 7.33
C VAL A 67 -11.83 6.89 6.51
N GLU A 68 -10.75 7.47 7.04
CA GLU A 68 -9.47 7.53 6.32
C GLU A 68 -8.82 6.16 6.17
N ILE A 69 -8.87 5.33 7.23
CA ILE A 69 -8.39 3.94 7.16
C ILE A 69 -9.15 3.20 6.06
N GLU A 70 -10.47 3.30 6.03
CA GLU A 70 -11.29 2.60 5.04
C GLU A 70 -10.94 3.04 3.61
N ARG A 71 -10.74 4.35 3.39
CA ARG A 71 -10.31 4.89 2.10
C ARG A 71 -8.98 4.26 1.65
N HIS A 72 -7.98 4.27 2.51
CA HIS A 72 -6.67 3.71 2.19
C HIS A 72 -6.68 2.19 2.01
N ILE A 73 -7.47 1.46 2.81
CA ILE A 73 -7.63 0.01 2.64
C ILE A 73 -8.26 -0.30 1.28
N LYS A 74 -9.26 0.47 0.82
CA LYS A 74 -9.85 0.31 -0.53
C LYS A 74 -8.79 0.50 -1.62
N GLU A 75 -8.01 1.59 -1.56
CA GLU A 75 -6.93 1.86 -2.51
C GLU A 75 -5.91 0.70 -2.55
N LEU A 76 -5.47 0.21 -1.40
CA LEU A 76 -4.50 -0.89 -1.31
C LEU A 76 -5.05 -2.23 -1.83
N VAL A 77 -6.36 -2.46 -1.70
CA VAL A 77 -7.03 -3.64 -2.30
C VAL A 77 -7.11 -3.51 -3.81
N GLU A 78 -7.46 -2.33 -4.33
CA GLU A 78 -7.49 -2.05 -5.78
C GLU A 78 -6.10 -2.23 -6.42
N TYR A 79 -5.05 -1.78 -5.73
CA TYR A 79 -3.66 -1.97 -6.15
C TYR A 79 -3.17 -3.41 -6.04
N GLY A 80 -3.93 -4.30 -5.41
CA GLY A 80 -3.56 -5.71 -5.21
C GLY A 80 -2.49 -5.93 -4.13
N ILE A 81 -2.27 -4.94 -3.26
CA ILE A 81 -1.32 -5.02 -2.13
C ILE A 81 -1.99 -5.75 -0.96
N LEU A 82 -3.24 -5.42 -0.67
CA LEU A 82 -4.04 -6.09 0.35
C LEU A 82 -5.09 -6.99 -0.30
N ARG A 83 -5.44 -8.07 0.39
CA ARG A 83 -6.57 -8.93 0.03
C ARG A 83 -7.45 -9.19 1.25
N LYS A 84 -8.72 -9.45 1.00
CA LYS A 84 -9.62 -9.97 2.02
C LYS A 84 -9.26 -11.44 2.27
N VAL A 85 -9.20 -11.82 3.55
CA VAL A 85 -9.08 -13.21 3.98
C VAL A 85 -10.43 -13.90 3.73
N GLY A 86 -10.43 -15.06 3.08
CA GLY A 86 -11.63 -15.82 2.75
C GLY A 86 -12.32 -16.39 3.99
N ALA A 87 -13.61 -16.71 3.89
CA ALA A 87 -14.40 -17.23 5.01
C ALA A 87 -13.87 -18.56 5.58
N ASN A 88 -13.15 -19.34 4.77
CA ASN A 88 -12.59 -20.64 5.14
C ASN A 88 -11.08 -20.56 5.47
N GLU A 89 -10.49 -19.36 5.51
CA GLU A 89 -9.08 -19.17 5.86
C GLU A 89 -8.97 -18.84 7.36
N GLU A 90 -8.19 -19.63 8.11
CA GLU A 90 -7.93 -19.35 9.52
C GLU A 90 -6.92 -18.20 9.66
N LEU A 91 -7.31 -17.14 10.39
CA LEU A 91 -6.42 -16.04 10.72
C LEU A 91 -5.77 -16.28 12.08
N GLU A 92 -4.55 -16.78 12.06
CA GLU A 92 -3.86 -17.21 13.28
C GLU A 92 -3.05 -16.09 13.96
N VAL A 93 -2.70 -15.05 13.19
CA VAL A 93 -1.89 -13.90 13.62
C VAL A 93 -2.63 -12.61 13.28
N THR A 94 -2.80 -11.73 14.26
CA THR A 94 -3.42 -10.42 14.10
C THR A 94 -2.60 -9.35 14.82
N SER A 95 -2.39 -8.23 14.14
CA SER A 95 -1.68 -7.07 14.66
C SER A 95 -2.58 -5.84 14.59
N PRO A 96 -2.57 -4.96 15.61
CA PRO A 96 -3.36 -3.74 15.57
C PRO A 96 -2.79 -2.75 14.55
N VAL A 97 -3.66 -2.00 13.89
CA VAL A 97 -3.28 -0.87 13.04
C VAL A 97 -3.11 0.37 13.91
N VAL A 98 -2.02 1.11 13.70
CA VAL A 98 -1.70 2.36 14.40
C VAL A 98 -1.82 3.53 13.43
N VAL A 99 -2.50 4.59 13.83
CA VAL A 99 -2.69 5.80 13.01
C VAL A 99 -1.66 6.86 13.41
N ALA A 100 -0.86 7.28 12.45
CA ALA A 100 0.07 8.39 12.60
C ALA A 100 -0.30 9.50 11.61
N TRP A 101 -0.50 10.73 12.11
CA TRP A 101 -0.79 11.89 11.28
C TRP A 101 0.50 12.63 10.96
N HIS A 102 0.77 12.84 9.67
CA HIS A 102 1.85 13.71 9.25
C HIS A 102 1.36 15.15 9.19
N ASN A 103 1.92 16.03 10.02
CA ASN A 103 1.47 17.43 10.13
C ASN A 103 2.14 18.39 9.13
N ASN A 104 2.75 17.87 8.05
CA ASN A 104 3.47 18.62 7.01
C ASN A 104 4.48 19.67 7.54
N LYS A 105 5.00 19.46 8.75
CA LYS A 105 6.17 20.17 9.27
C LYS A 105 7.40 19.39 8.83
N SER A 106 7.85 19.63 7.61
CA SER A 106 9.15 19.18 7.09
C SER A 106 9.92 20.39 6.60
#